data_AF-A0A7V5C8L8-F1
#
_entry.id   AF-A0A7V5C8L8-F1
#
_cell.length_a   1.000
_cell.length_b   1.000
_cell.length_c   1.000
_cell.angle_alpha   90.00
_cell.angle_beta   90.00
_cell.angle_gamma   90.00
#
_symmetry.space_group_name_H-M   'P 1'
#
loop_
_entity.id
_entity.type
_entity.pdbx_description
1 polymer ?
#
loop_
_entity_poly.entity_id
_entity_poly.type
_entity_poly.pdbx_seq_one_letter_code
_entity_poly.pdbx_strand_id
1 'polypeptide(L)'
;MGVLRVLFLVLGVAIAGHGLVPAAMAQSFGRVVSPMLTIDRERLFSDTLYGQRITRELEAARADMAAETSRIEADLEAEERSLTEQRATLDPKAFRALADAFDEKVQSLRA
;
A
#
# COMPACT_ATOMS: atom_id res chain seq x y z
N MET A 1 5.27 -42.82 -4.81
CA MET A 1 5.19 -44.19 -5.34
C MET A 1 6.37 -44.35 -6.28
N GLY A 2 7.28 -45.29 -5.98
CA GLY A 2 8.60 -45.41 -6.62
C GLY A 2 8.53 -45.61 -8.13
N VAL A 3 9.63 -45.79 -8.85
CA VAL A 3 10.83 -46.53 -8.47
C VAL A 3 11.91 -46.17 -9.50
N LEU A 4 13.14 -46.09 -9.02
CA LEU A 4 14.39 -46.47 -9.68
C LEU A 4 14.20 -47.46 -10.85
N ARG A 5 14.90 -47.27 -11.97
CA ARG A 5 15.35 -48.40 -12.82
C ARG A 5 16.51 -47.99 -13.72
N VAL A 6 17.69 -48.34 -13.22
CA VAL A 6 18.97 -48.43 -13.91
C VAL A 6 18.87 -49.51 -15.00
N LEU A 7 19.42 -49.25 -16.19
CA LEU A 7 19.90 -50.30 -17.07
C LEU A 7 21.24 -49.89 -17.70
N PHE A 8 22.21 -50.79 -17.56
CA PHE A 8 23.61 -50.72 -17.97
C PHE A 8 23.81 -51.10 -19.45
N LEU A 9 25.06 -50.93 -19.92
CA LEU A 9 25.74 -51.33 -21.18
C LEU A 9 25.91 -50.18 -22.20
N VAL A 10 27.06 -49.93 -22.83
CA VAL A 10 28.35 -50.65 -22.84
C VAL A 10 29.46 -49.72 -23.38
N LEU A 11 30.65 -49.86 -22.80
CA LEU A 11 31.99 -49.88 -23.39
C LEU A 11 32.45 -48.77 -24.36
N GLY A 12 33.54 -48.10 -23.97
CA GLY A 12 34.22 -47.08 -24.75
C GLY A 12 35.15 -47.58 -25.86
N VAL A 13 35.51 -46.65 -26.75
CA VAL A 13 36.71 -46.66 -27.58
C VAL A 13 37.26 -45.23 -27.65
N ALA A 14 38.59 -45.14 -27.57
CA ALA A 14 39.40 -43.96 -27.39
C ALA A 14 39.60 -43.11 -28.66
N ILE A 15 39.66 -41.80 -28.45
CA ILE A 15 40.60 -40.79 -29.00
C ILE A 15 41.20 -41.09 -30.38
N ALA A 16 40.74 -40.37 -31.42
CA ALA A 16 41.57 -39.89 -32.53
C ALA A 16 40.79 -38.88 -33.40
N GLY A 17 41.17 -37.61 -33.37
CA GLY A 17 40.64 -36.61 -34.29
C GLY A 17 40.69 -35.20 -33.72
N HIS A 18 41.89 -34.62 -33.64
CA HIS A 18 42.05 -33.17 -33.46
C HIS A 18 41.53 -32.48 -34.73
N GLY A 19 40.22 -32.22 -34.78
CA GLY A 19 39.67 -31.25 -35.72
C GLY A 19 40.21 -29.87 -35.33
N LEU A 20 41.13 -29.33 -36.13
CA LEU A 20 41.42 -27.90 -36.12
C LEU A 20 40.13 -27.18 -36.53
N VAL A 21 39.31 -26.84 -35.55
CA VAL A 21 38.26 -25.84 -35.73
C VAL A 21 39.00 -24.50 -35.76
N PRO A 22 39.06 -23.77 -36.88
CA PRO A 22 39.60 -22.43 -36.84
C PRO A 22 38.75 -21.63 -35.85
N ALA A 23 39.39 -21.07 -34.82
CA ALA A 23 38.72 -20.18 -33.90
C ALA A 23 38.14 -19.03 -34.73
N ALA A 24 36.82 -18.96 -34.83
CA ALA A 24 36.15 -17.82 -35.41
C ALA A 24 36.56 -16.59 -34.58
N MET A 25 37.37 -15.72 -35.18
CA MET A 25 37.69 -14.41 -34.61
C MET A 25 36.39 -13.61 -34.58
N ALA A 26 35.67 -13.65 -33.47
CA ALA A 26 34.53 -12.79 -33.24
C ALA A 26 35.00 -11.34 -33.39
N GLN A 27 34.40 -10.60 -34.33
CA GLN A 27 34.71 -9.19 -34.53
C GLN A 27 34.31 -8.42 -33.27
N SER A 28 35.30 -8.03 -32.46
CA SER A 28 35.13 -7.12 -31.34
C SER A 28 34.88 -5.72 -31.91
N PHE A 29 33.61 -5.40 -32.20
CA PHE A 29 33.21 -4.02 -32.33
C PHE A 29 33.41 -3.36 -30.97
N GLY A 30 34.26 -2.34 -30.90
CA GLY A 30 34.57 -1.63 -29.65
C GLY A 30 33.29 -1.30 -28.88
N ARG A 31 33.14 -1.90 -27.69
CA ARG A 31 31.92 -1.75 -26.89
C ARG A 31 31.92 -0.35 -26.27
N VAL A 32 30.97 0.50 -26.69
CA VAL A 32 30.68 1.75 -25.99
C VAL A 32 30.06 1.38 -24.64
N VAL A 33 30.82 1.56 -23.55
CA VAL A 33 30.32 1.38 -22.18
C VAL A 33 29.80 2.72 -21.70
N SER A 34 28.49 2.91 -21.75
CA SER A 34 27.83 4.07 -21.16
C SER A 34 27.61 3.84 -19.66
N PRO A 35 27.85 4.84 -18.80
CA PRO A 35 27.57 4.73 -17.38
C PRO A 35 26.07 4.55 -17.13
N MET A 36 25.71 3.60 -16.27
CA MET A 36 24.35 3.43 -15.76
C MET A 36 24.26 4.04 -14.36
N LEU A 37 23.27 4.92 -14.16
CA LEU A 37 22.97 5.52 -12.87
C LEU A 37 21.62 5.01 -12.36
N THR A 38 21.57 4.69 -11.07
CA THR A 38 20.33 4.33 -10.37
C THR A 38 19.96 5.45 -9.40
N ILE A 39 18.67 5.78 -9.36
CA ILE A 39 18.12 6.78 -8.43
C ILE A 39 17.26 6.05 -7.40
N ASP A 40 17.56 6.29 -6.12
CA ASP A 40 16.67 5.95 -5.02
C ASP A 40 15.57 7.02 -4.95
N ARG A 41 14.35 6.66 -5.39
CA ARG A 41 13.24 7.59 -5.49
C ARG A 41 12.67 8.00 -4.12
N GLU A 42 12.67 7.07 -3.17
CA GLU A 42 12.14 7.34 -1.83
C GLU A 42 13.06 8.32 -1.11
N ARG A 43 14.36 8.06 -1.16
CA ARG A 43 15.35 8.96 -0.59
C ARG A 43 15.38 10.31 -1.31
N LEU A 44 15.31 10.32 -2.65
CA LEU A 44 15.23 11.56 -3.41
C LEU A 44 14.01 12.40 -3.01
N PHE A 45 12.85 11.79 -2.77
CA PHE A 45 11.68 12.52 -2.34
C PHE A 45 11.83 13.02 -0.90
N SER A 46 12.06 12.12 0.06
CA SER A 46 12.08 12.40 1.50
C SER A 46 13.21 13.35 1.94
N ASP A 47 14.38 13.30 1.30
CA ASP A 47 15.51 14.18 1.64
C ASP A 47 15.34 15.61 1.10
N THR A 48 14.44 15.83 0.14
CA THR A 48 14.24 17.18 -0.43
C THR A 48 13.35 18.06 0.44
N LEU A 49 13.61 19.37 0.40
CA LEU A 49 12.72 20.37 1.02
C LEU A 49 11.29 20.29 0.46
N TYR A 50 11.15 19.89 -0.81
CA TYR A 50 9.84 19.68 -1.44
C TYR A 50 9.09 18.51 -0.80
N GLY A 51 9.72 17.34 -0.68
CA GLY A 51 9.09 16.17 -0.05
C GLY A 51 8.74 16.43 1.41
N GLN A 52 9.66 17.04 2.17
CA GLN A 52 9.40 17.43 3.57
C GLN A 52 8.24 18.41 3.73
N ARG A 53 8.07 19.36 2.79
CA ARG A 53 6.91 20.26 2.78
C ARG A 53 5.61 19.49 2.54
N ILE A 54 5.57 18.64 1.51
CA ILE A 54 4.37 17.84 1.19
C ILE A 54 3.99 16.92 2.34
N THR A 55 4.96 16.26 2.98
CA THR A 55 4.71 15.45 4.18
C THR A 55 4.11 16.29 5.30
N ARG A 56 4.65 17.47 5.60
CA ARG A 56 4.08 18.36 6.63
C ARG A 56 2.67 18.83 6.30
N GLU A 57 2.41 19.16 5.04
CA GLU A 57 1.06 19.56 4.58
C GLU A 57 0.06 18.41 4.74
N LEU A 58 0.47 17.18 4.40
CA LEU A 58 -0.36 15.99 4.58
C LEU A 58 -0.64 15.71 6.07
N GLU A 59 0.39 15.76 6.92
CA GLU A 59 0.23 15.55 8.36
C GLU A 59 -0.66 16.63 8.99
N ALA A 60 -0.52 17.90 8.57
CA ALA A 60 -1.39 18.98 9.02
C ALA A 60 -2.85 18.74 8.61
N ALA A 61 -3.10 18.40 7.34
CA ALA A 61 -4.45 18.08 6.87
C ALA A 61 -5.06 16.88 7.60
N ARG A 62 -4.27 15.84 7.89
CA ARG A 62 -4.71 14.69 8.70
C ARG A 62 -5.08 15.10 10.12
N ALA A 63 -4.25 15.94 10.75
CA ALA A 63 -4.50 16.42 12.10
C ALA A 63 -5.78 17.28 12.17
N ASP A 64 -6.00 18.14 11.18
CA ASP A 64 -7.20 18.97 11.08
C ASP A 64 -8.46 18.12 10.90
N MET A 65 -8.42 17.11 10.03
CA MET A 65 -9.52 16.16 9.85
C MET A 65 -9.82 15.39 11.14
N ALA A 66 -8.80 14.87 11.81
CA ALA A 66 -8.96 14.14 13.05
C ALA A 66 -9.57 15.03 14.16
N ALA A 67 -9.12 16.29 14.26
CA ALA A 67 -9.66 17.24 15.22
C ALA A 67 -11.14 17.53 14.97
N GLU A 68 -11.55 17.67 13.72
CA GLU A 68 -12.96 17.88 13.36
C GLU A 68 -13.81 16.65 13.66
N THR A 69 -13.34 15.45 13.31
CA THR A 69 -14.03 14.20 13.66
C THR A 69 -14.23 14.09 15.17
N SER A 70 -13.20 14.34 15.98
CA SER A 70 -13.33 14.29 17.44
C SER A 70 -14.32 15.32 18.00
N ARG A 71 -14.45 16.51 17.38
CA ARG A 71 -15.47 17.50 17.77
C ARG A 71 -16.88 16.99 17.46
N ILE A 72 -17.08 16.48 16.23
CA ILE A 72 -18.36 15.91 15.80
C ILE A 72 -18.77 14.75 16.73
N GLU A 73 -17.84 13.86 17.07
CA GLU A 73 -18.07 12.75 18.00
C GLU A 73 -18.50 13.25 19.39
N ALA A 74 -17.80 14.25 19.94
CA ALA A 74 -18.15 14.82 21.24
C ALA A 74 -19.53 15.49 21.24
N ASP A 75 -19.86 16.21 20.18
CA ASP A 75 -21.17 16.86 20.03
C ASP A 75 -22.30 15.82 19.93
N LEU A 76 -22.08 14.75 19.16
CA LEU A 76 -23.04 13.65 19.04
C LEU A 76 -23.22 12.90 20.37
N GLU A 77 -22.15 12.66 21.13
CA GLU A 77 -22.23 12.03 22.44
C GLU A 77 -23.03 12.89 23.44
N ALA A 78 -22.79 14.20 23.45
CA ALA A 78 -23.54 15.13 24.28
C ALA A 78 -25.02 15.17 23.92
N GLU A 79 -25.34 15.15 22.63
CA GLU A 79 -26.72 15.11 22.12
C GLU A 79 -27.41 13.79 22.45
N GLU A 80 -26.76 12.64 22.24
CA GLU A 80 -27.28 11.32 22.60
C GLU A 80 -27.58 11.21 24.10
N ARG A 81 -26.68 11.74 24.93
CA ARG A 81 -26.88 11.82 26.38
C ARG A 81 -28.10 12.67 26.72
N SER A 82 -28.23 13.84 26.11
CA SER A 82 -29.40 14.71 26.31
C SER A 82 -30.70 14.03 25.90
N LEU A 83 -30.72 13.32 24.78
CA LEU A 83 -31.90 12.55 24.34
C LEU A 83 -32.24 11.44 25.32
N THR A 84 -31.22 10.75 25.85
CA THR A 84 -31.41 9.70 26.85
C THR A 84 -32.05 10.23 28.13
N GLU A 85 -31.59 11.39 28.60
CA GLU A 85 -32.17 12.07 29.77
C GLU A 85 -33.63 12.52 29.48
N GLN A 86 -33.88 13.10 28.31
CA GLN A 86 -35.20 13.58 27.89
C GLN A 86 -36.24 12.45 27.69
N ARG A 87 -35.78 11.23 27.36
CA ARG A 87 -36.66 10.05 27.15
C ARG A 87 -37.55 9.75 28.36
N ALA A 88 -37.07 10.03 29.57
CA ALA A 88 -37.83 9.78 30.80
C ALA A 88 -38.95 10.81 31.04
N THR A 89 -38.86 11.99 30.42
CA THR A 89 -39.72 13.14 30.72
C THR A 89 -40.63 13.56 29.57
N LEU A 90 -40.24 13.29 28.33
CA LEU A 90 -41.00 13.71 27.14
C LEU A 90 -42.15 12.77 26.80
N ASP A 91 -43.19 13.34 26.20
CA ASP A 91 -44.22 12.56 25.52
C ASP A 91 -43.59 11.67 24.42
N PRO A 92 -44.02 10.41 24.25
CA PRO A 92 -43.42 9.49 23.28
C PRO A 92 -43.39 10.00 21.84
N LYS A 93 -44.38 10.81 21.41
CA LYS A 93 -44.39 11.38 20.06
C LYS A 93 -43.34 12.49 19.91
N ALA A 94 -43.19 13.33 20.94
CA ALA A 94 -42.18 14.38 20.97
C ALA A 94 -40.76 13.79 21.00
N PHE A 95 -40.54 12.77 21.83
CA PHE A 95 -39.25 12.07 21.87
C PHE A 95 -38.89 11.42 20.53
N ARG A 96 -39.85 10.74 19.87
CA ARG A 96 -39.60 10.11 18.56
C ARG A 96 -39.14 11.13 17.52
N ALA A 97 -39.77 12.30 17.44
CA ALA A 97 -39.37 13.33 16.49
C ALA A 97 -37.91 13.80 16.70
N LEU A 98 -37.45 13.89 17.96
CA LEU A 98 -36.06 14.23 18.27
C LEU A 98 -35.10 13.09 17.94
N ALA A 99 -35.48 11.85 18.23
CA ALA A 99 -34.67 10.68 17.90
C ALA A 99 -34.51 10.48 16.39
N ASP A 100 -35.57 10.70 15.60
CA ASP A 100 -35.54 10.62 14.14
C ASP A 100 -34.62 11.69 13.54
N ALA A 101 -34.67 12.92 14.07
CA ALA A 101 -33.76 14.00 13.65
C ALA A 101 -32.29 13.72 13.99
N PHE A 102 -32.04 13.10 15.15
CA PHE A 102 -30.70 12.67 15.53
C PHE A 102 -30.19 11.55 14.61
N ASP A 103 -31.02 10.55 14.29
CA ASP A 103 -30.65 9.50 13.35
C ASP A 103 -30.34 10.09 11.96
N GLU A 104 -31.18 11.00 11.44
CA GLU A 104 -30.93 11.69 10.18
C GLU A 104 -29.58 12.44 10.19
N LYS A 105 -29.27 13.16 11.27
CA LYS A 105 -27.97 13.82 11.47
C LYS A 105 -26.83 12.80 11.41
N VAL A 106 -26.91 11.69 12.15
CA VAL A 106 -25.88 10.64 12.17
C VAL A 106 -25.71 10.00 10.79
N GLN A 107 -26.79 9.73 10.06
CA GLN A 107 -26.70 9.18 8.70
C GLN A 107 -26.03 10.16 7.73
N SER A 108 -26.33 11.46 7.84
CA SER A 108 -25.71 12.48 6.99
C SER A 108 -24.19 12.58 7.14
N LEU A 109 -23.66 12.22 8.31
CA LEU A 109 -22.22 12.24 8.61
C LEU A 109 -21.48 10.98 8.12
N ARG A 110 -22.20 9.94 7.66
CA ARG A 110 -21.62 8.68 7.16
C ARG A 110 -21.51 8.62 5.63
N ALA A 111 -22.24 9.46 4.91
CA ALA A 111 -22.35 9.46 3.44
C ALA A 111 -21.19 10.20 2.77
#